data_AF-A0A970V2T2-F1
#
_entry.id   AF-A0A970V2T2-F1
#
_cell.length_a   1.000
_cell.length_b   1.000
_cell.length_c   1.000
_cell.angle_alpha   90.00
_cell.angle_beta   90.00
_cell.angle_gamma   90.00
#
_symmetry.space_group_name_H-M   'P 1'
#
loop_
_entity.id
_entity.type
_entity.pdbx_description
1 polymer ?
#
loop_
_entity_poly.entity_id
_entity_poly.type
_entity_poly.pdbx_seq_one_letter_code
_entity_poly.pdbx_strand_id
1 'polypeptide(L)' 'MKRSEINQIIREGLEFCQEMKFCLPPFALWTPEDWTTRGHEYDEIRDNMLGWDVTDHG' A
#
# COMPACT_ATOMS: atom_id res chain seq x y z
N MET A 1 4.00 -8.58 13.89
CA MET A 1 3.58 -7.16 14.05
C MET A 1 2.07 -6.99 14.21
N LYS A 2 1.61 -6.04 15.02
CA LYS A 2 0.17 -5.67 15.15
C LYS A 2 -0.28 -4.85 13.94
N ARG A 3 -1.56 -4.96 13.57
CA ARG A 3 -2.13 -4.14 12.47
C ARG A 3 -1.99 -2.63 12.72
N SER A 4 -2.07 -2.18 13.97
CA SER A 4 -1.85 -0.78 14.33
C SER A 4 -0.43 -0.31 14.01
N GLU A 5 0.58 -1.14 14.25
CA GLU A 5 1.99 -0.86 13.95
C GLU A 5 2.22 -0.83 12.44
N ILE A 6 1.69 -1.80 11.71
CA ILE A 6 1.75 -1.84 10.23
C ILE A 6 1.13 -0.58 9.63
N ASN A 7 -0.06 -0.18 10.11
CA ASN A 7 -0.75 1.00 9.61
C ASN A 7 0.03 2.29 9.90
N GLN A 8 0.73 2.35 11.04
CA GLN A 8 1.61 3.48 11.37
C GLN A 8 2.80 3.54 10.41
N ILE A 9 3.49 2.43 10.19
CA ILE A 9 4.64 2.34 9.28
C ILE A 9 4.26 2.75 7.84
N ILE A 10 3.11 2.31 7.35
CA ILE A 10 2.63 2.69 6.01
C ILE A 10 2.39 4.21 5.91
N ARG A 11 1.81 4.84 6.95
CA ARG A 11 1.58 6.30 6.97
C ARG A 11 2.89 7.08 6.99
N GLU A 12 3.83 6.69 7.84
CA GLU A 12 5.15 7.30 7.91
C GLU A 12 5.90 7.15 6.57
N GLY A 13 5.78 5.99 5.91
CA GLY A 13 6.34 5.76 4.58
C GLY A 13 5.70 6.63 3.49
N LEU A 14 4.39 6.86 3.55
CA LEU A 14 3.69 7.78 2.66
C LEU A 14 4.18 9.23 2.83
N GLU A 15 4.29 9.70 4.07
CA GLU A 15 4.79 11.04 4.40
C GLU A 15 6.23 11.20 3.88
N PHE A 16 7.10 10.22 4.13
CA PHE A 16 8.47 10.22 3.63
C PHE A 16 8.54 10.28 2.09
N CYS A 17 7.71 9.50 1.38
CA CYS A 17 7.64 9.58 -0.08
C CYS A 17 7.25 10.97 -0.56
N GLN A 18 6.31 11.63 0.11
CA GLN A 18 5.90 13.00 -0.23
C GLN A 18 7.02 14.01 0.00
N GLU A 19 7.72 13.94 1.13
CA GLU A 19 8.87 14.81 1.44
C GLU A 19 9.98 14.67 0.39
N MET A 20 10.25 13.44 -0.04
CA MET A 20 11.24 13.12 -1.06
C MET A 20 10.75 13.40 -2.50
N LYS A 21 9.52 13.92 -2.67
CA LYS A 21 8.86 14.17 -3.96
C LYS A 21 8.75 12.90 -4.83
N PHE A 22 8.66 11.73 -4.20
CA PHE A 22 8.44 10.46 -4.87
C PHE A 22 6.95 10.26 -5.14
N CYS A 23 6.57 10.17 -6.41
CA CYS A 23 5.18 10.00 -6.81
C CYS A 23 4.81 8.51 -6.82
N LEU A 24 3.88 8.13 -5.94
CA LEU A 24 3.32 6.78 -5.90
C LEU A 24 2.14 6.63 -6.88
N PRO A 25 1.92 5.43 -7.43
CA PRO A 25 0.75 5.16 -8.24
C PRO A 25 -0.53 5.25 -7.38
N PRO A 26 -1.70 5.59 -7.97
CA PRO A 26 -2.93 5.80 -7.21
C PRO A 26 -3.36 4.62 -6.33
N PHE A 27 -3.07 3.38 -6.74
CA PHE A 27 -3.46 2.18 -6.00
C PHE A 27 -2.74 2.03 -4.65
N ALA A 28 -1.61 2.73 -4.45
CA ALA A 28 -0.92 2.74 -3.16
C ALA A 28 -1.75 3.40 -2.04
N LEU A 29 -2.77 4.17 -2.39
CA LEU A 29 -3.64 4.89 -1.45
C LEU A 29 -5.03 4.26 -1.27
N TRP A 30 -5.32 3.14 -1.96
CA TRP A 30 -6.63 2.49 -1.87
C TRP A 30 -6.88 1.92 -0.48
N THR A 31 -8.07 2.18 0.06
CA THR A 31 -8.54 1.54 1.29
C THR A 31 -9.01 0.11 1.01
N PRO A 32 -9.21 -0.72 2.05
CA PRO A 32 -9.85 -2.03 1.88
C PRO A 32 -11.21 -1.94 1.19
N GLU A 33 -11.99 -0.89 1.46
CA GLU A 33 -13.28 -0.63 0.83
C GLU A 33 -13.12 -0.29 -0.66
N ASP A 34 -12.14 0.52 -1.04
CA ASP A 34 -11.86 0.82 -2.46
C ASP A 34 -11.62 -0.46 -3.24
N TRP A 35 -10.80 -1.36 -2.70
CA TRP A 35 -10.48 -2.65 -3.31
C TRP A 35 -11.70 -3.51 -3.62
N THR A 36 -12.80 -3.39 -2.86
CA THR A 36 -14.04 -4.14 -3.11
C THR A 36 -14.71 -3.78 -4.43
N THR A 37 -14.43 -2.58 -4.96
CA THR A 37 -15.04 -2.07 -6.19
C THR A 37 -14.14 -2.21 -7.43
N ARG A 38 -12.89 -2.66 -7.25
CA ARG A 38 -11.89 -2.80 -8.32
C ARG A 38 -12.04 -4.15 -9.01
N GLY A 39 -12.38 -4.14 -10.29
CA GLY A 39 -12.62 -5.37 -11.06
C GLY A 39 -11.34 -6.02 -11.58
N HIS A 40 -11.51 -6.82 -12.64
CA HIS A 40 -10.45 -7.58 -13.30
C HIS A 40 -9.42 -6.68 -14.01
N GLU A 41 -9.75 -5.42 -14.26
CA GLU A 41 -8.83 -4.43 -14.84
C GLU A 41 -7.59 -4.16 -13.95
N TYR A 42 -7.60 -4.61 -12.70
CA TYR A 42 -6.50 -4.48 -11.74
C TYR A 42 -5.91 -5.83 -11.30
N ASP A 43 -6.17 -6.91 -12.02
CA ASP A 43 -5.66 -8.25 -11.67
C ASP A 43 -4.13 -8.30 -11.70
N GLU A 44 -3.46 -7.55 -12.57
CA GLU A 44 -1.99 -7.47 -12.59
C GLU A 44 -1.40 -7.06 -11.22
N ILE A 45 -2.09 -6.17 -10.48
CA ILE A 45 -1.65 -5.75 -9.14
C ILE A 45 -1.72 -6.93 -8.16
N ARG A 46 -2.78 -7.74 -8.25
CA ARG A 46 -3.02 -8.90 -7.37
C ARG A 46 -2.08 -10.04 -7.71
N ASP A 47 -2.01 -10.39 -9.00
CA ASP A 47 -1.26 -11.53 -9.52
C ASP A 47 0.25 -11.37 -9.31
N ASN A 48 0.76 -10.13 -9.38
CA ASN A 48 2.18 -9.82 -9.16
C ASN A 48 2.47 -9.26 -7.76
N MET A 49 1.48 -9.24 -6.86
CA MET A 49 1.62 -8.76 -5.48
C MET A 49 2.21 -7.33 -5.39
N LEU A 50 1.79 -6.42 -6.29
CA LEU A 50 2.26 -5.04 -6.25
C LEU A 50 1.61 -4.29 -5.08
N GLY A 51 2.39 -3.48 -4.37
CA GLY A 51 1.87 -2.63 -3.29
C GLY A 51 2.75 -2.65 -2.04
N TRP A 52 2.11 -2.43 -0.90
CA TRP A 52 2.78 -2.36 0.40
C TRP A 52 3.26 -3.72 0.87
N ASP A 53 4.55 -3.79 1.23
CA ASP A 53 5.14 -4.93 1.92
C ASP A 53 5.82 -4.43 3.21
N VAL A 54 5.52 -5.06 4.34
CA VAL A 54 6.03 -4.71 5.66
C VAL A 54 6.38 -6.00 6.38
N THR A 55 7.65 -6.14 6.77
CA THR A 55 8.18 -7.33 7.41
C THR A 55 9.11 -6.96 8.55
N ASP A 56 9.06 -7.73 9.64
CA ASP A 56 10.02 -7.71 10.75
C ASP A 56 11.09 -8.80 10.60
N HIS A 57 11.05 -9.57 9.51
CA HIS A 57 11.91 -10.73 9.24
C HIS A 57 11.84 -11.88 10.27
N GLY A 58 10.85 -11.89 11.17
CA GLY A 58 10.67 -12.93 12.20
C GLY A 58 11.39 -12.64 13.50
#